data_AF-A0A381XHS0-F1
#
_entry.id   AF-A0A381XHS0-F1
#
_cell.length_a   1.000
_cell.length_b   1.000
_cell.length_c   1.000
_cell.angle_alpha   90.00
_cell.angle_beta   90.00
_cell.angle_gamma   90.00
#
_symmetry.space_group_name_H-M   'P 1'
#
loop_
_entity.id
_entity.type
_entity.pdbx_description
1 polymer ?
#
loop_
_entity_poly.entity_id
_entity_poly.type
_entity_poly.pdbx_seq_one_letter_code
_entity_poly.pdbx_strand_id
1 'polypeptide(L)'
;SAVTADRRVEDPAPPSGGVDEPPMVPERPVVGSSGLADMPAGRQVGLFVHDMLERADFTSADLADDLRRALGRASLFDPVDHGPIVEGLITALGTPLAPLTGTRLVEVGRSDRLDELRFDLRLADTRTRVRMADVCRVVAEASNAGPYAGYFADLAERIGTLHPAGYLGGSIDAVLRVHGDDGPRFLVVDYKSNRLHRPGDPSWLDHYRPEDLLEAMAEHDYPLQAFLYTVALHRYLRWRLGSTYDPSTHLGGSAYLFLRGMVGELDGDGRAFGVSTWVPPLEAVHAADRILAGGR
;
A
#
# COMPACT_ATOMS: atom_id res chain seq x y z
N SER A 1 -45.13 -25.18 -2.26
CA SER A 1 -43.74 -25.30 -1.82
C SER A 1 -42.82 -25.42 -3.00
N ALA A 2 -42.01 -24.39 -3.24
CA ALA A 2 -40.71 -24.46 -3.90
C ALA A 2 -40.11 -23.04 -3.83
N VAL A 3 -39.39 -22.77 -2.74
CA VAL A 3 -38.47 -21.64 -2.64
C VAL A 3 -37.31 -21.98 -3.55
N THR A 4 -37.19 -21.30 -4.70
CA THR A 4 -36.01 -21.40 -5.55
C THR A 4 -34.86 -20.67 -4.87
N ALA A 5 -33.78 -21.42 -4.66
CA ALA A 5 -32.57 -21.01 -3.98
C ALA A 5 -32.02 -19.68 -4.51
N ASP A 6 -31.77 -18.80 -3.56
CA ASP A 6 -30.98 -17.58 -3.67
C ASP A 6 -29.57 -17.97 -4.16
N ARG A 7 -29.31 -17.85 -5.47
CA ARG A 7 -27.95 -17.88 -6.00
C ARG A 7 -27.33 -16.55 -5.61
N ARG A 8 -26.73 -16.49 -4.41
CA ARG A 8 -25.69 -15.51 -4.12
C ARG A 8 -24.66 -15.65 -5.22
N VAL A 9 -24.57 -14.65 -6.08
CA VAL A 9 -23.36 -14.44 -6.88
C VAL A 9 -22.27 -14.20 -5.83
N GLU A 10 -21.34 -15.14 -5.71
CA GLU A 10 -20.11 -14.87 -4.96
C GLU A 10 -19.43 -13.72 -5.71
N ASP A 11 -19.53 -12.50 -5.16
CA ASP A 11 -18.71 -11.41 -5.64
C ASP A 11 -17.25 -11.84 -5.46
N PRO A 12 -16.42 -11.76 -6.52
CA PRO A 12 -15.00 -12.08 -6.40
C PRO A 12 -14.42 -11.20 -5.30
N ALA A 13 -13.60 -11.81 -4.42
CA ALA A 13 -12.91 -11.06 -3.38
C ALA A 13 -12.13 -9.89 -4.03
N PRO A 14 -12.14 -8.69 -3.41
CA PRO A 14 -11.37 -7.57 -3.93
C PRO A 14 -9.89 -7.96 -4.05
N PRO A 15 -9.15 -7.37 -5.00
CA PRO A 15 -7.73 -7.65 -5.14
C PRO A 15 -7.00 -7.41 -3.81
N SER A 16 -6.24 -8.40 -3.37
CA SER A 16 -5.30 -8.34 -2.24
C SER A 16 -3.94 -7.82 -2.70
N GLY A 17 -3.05 -7.48 -1.76
CA GLY A 17 -1.68 -7.09 -2.10
C GLY A 17 -0.91 -8.18 -2.88
N GLY A 18 0.10 -7.75 -3.66
CA GLY A 18 0.94 -8.61 -4.51
C GLY A 18 0.37 -8.99 -5.89
N VAL A 19 -0.85 -8.56 -6.26
CA VAL A 19 -1.49 -8.86 -7.56
C VAL A 19 -0.92 -8.07 -8.75
N ASP A 20 -0.27 -6.96 -8.45
CA ASP A 20 0.44 -6.05 -9.35
C ASP A 20 1.74 -6.64 -9.90
N GLU A 21 2.28 -7.69 -9.28
CA GLU A 21 3.45 -8.37 -9.80
C GLU A 21 3.14 -9.30 -10.99
N PRO A 22 4.08 -9.41 -11.95
CA PRO A 22 3.99 -10.37 -13.03
C PRO A 22 4.04 -11.82 -12.50
N PRO A 23 3.61 -12.81 -13.31
CA PRO A 23 3.80 -14.21 -12.98
C PRO A 23 5.28 -14.51 -12.70
N MET A 24 5.54 -15.35 -11.70
CA MET A 24 6.90 -15.79 -11.39
C MET A 24 7.54 -16.48 -12.60
N VAL A 25 8.73 -16.04 -12.98
CA VAL A 25 9.56 -16.69 -14.00
C VAL A 25 10.68 -17.44 -13.27
N PRO A 26 10.99 -18.71 -13.64
CA PRO A 26 12.09 -19.44 -13.03
C PRO A 26 13.42 -18.72 -13.26
N GLU A 27 13.98 -18.12 -12.22
CA GLU A 27 15.30 -17.51 -12.23
C GLU A 27 16.33 -18.43 -11.59
N ARG A 28 17.57 -18.38 -12.04
CA ARG A 28 18.66 -19.01 -11.30
C ARG A 28 18.88 -18.22 -10.01
N PRO A 29 19.04 -18.87 -8.85
CA PRO A 29 19.40 -18.17 -7.63
C PRO A 29 20.66 -17.33 -7.89
N VAL A 30 20.54 -16.01 -7.72
CA VAL A 30 21.72 -15.15 -7.69
C VAL A 30 22.40 -15.43 -6.36
N VAL A 31 23.59 -16.03 -6.42
CA VAL A 31 24.40 -16.30 -5.22
C VAL A 31 25.07 -14.99 -4.85
N GLY A 32 24.46 -14.24 -3.92
CA GLY A 32 24.93 -12.96 -3.40
C GLY A 32 24.25 -12.65 -2.07
N SER A 33 24.94 -11.95 -1.17
CA SER A 33 24.50 -11.69 0.21
C SER A 33 23.61 -10.44 0.34
N SER A 34 22.85 -10.08 -0.70
CA SER A 34 22.11 -8.81 -0.78
C SER A 34 20.76 -8.86 -0.03
N GLY A 35 20.50 -9.91 0.75
CA GLY A 35 19.28 -10.08 1.54
C GLY A 35 18.01 -10.06 0.69
N LEU A 36 17.13 -9.09 0.97
CA LEU A 36 15.85 -8.94 0.26
C LEU A 36 15.97 -8.55 -1.22
N ALA A 37 17.09 -7.94 -1.65
CA ALA A 37 17.26 -7.58 -3.05
C ALA A 37 17.21 -8.83 -3.96
N ASP A 38 17.87 -9.91 -3.51
CA ASP A 38 17.97 -11.18 -4.24
C ASP A 38 16.80 -12.15 -3.95
N MET A 39 15.88 -11.81 -3.06
CA MET A 39 14.67 -12.60 -2.79
C MET A 39 13.94 -12.92 -4.12
N PRO A 40 13.38 -14.13 -4.33
CA PRO A 40 12.59 -14.43 -5.54
C PRO A 40 11.53 -13.35 -5.80
N ALA A 41 11.20 -13.11 -7.06
CA ALA A 41 10.19 -12.12 -7.48
C ALA A 41 9.02 -12.80 -8.20
N GLY A 42 7.87 -12.13 -8.21
CA GLY A 42 6.66 -12.56 -8.88
C GLY A 42 5.48 -12.67 -7.94
N ARG A 43 4.28 -12.65 -8.54
CA ARG A 43 2.98 -12.62 -7.85
C ARG A 43 2.84 -13.59 -6.67
N GLN A 44 3.31 -14.83 -6.82
CA GLN A 44 3.19 -15.83 -5.75
C GLN A 44 4.06 -15.49 -4.53
N VAL A 45 5.23 -14.91 -4.76
CA VAL A 45 6.11 -14.42 -3.70
C VAL A 45 5.46 -13.24 -3.00
N GLY A 46 4.94 -12.27 -3.76
CA GLY A 46 4.23 -11.13 -3.18
C GLY A 46 3.05 -11.56 -2.32
N LEU A 47 2.14 -12.38 -2.84
CA LEU A 47 1.01 -12.91 -2.06
C LEU A 47 1.45 -13.59 -0.75
N PHE A 48 2.53 -14.37 -0.79
CA PHE A 48 3.08 -14.99 0.41
C PHE A 48 3.63 -13.97 1.40
N VAL A 49 4.37 -12.97 0.93
CA VAL A 49 4.94 -11.92 1.79
C VAL A 49 3.83 -11.14 2.50
N HIS A 50 2.74 -10.80 1.81
CA HIS A 50 1.59 -10.13 2.44
C HIS A 50 0.94 -11.00 3.51
N ASP A 51 0.61 -12.27 3.22
CA ASP A 51 0.02 -13.20 4.20
C ASP A 51 0.94 -13.39 5.42
N MET A 52 2.26 -13.44 5.19
CA MET A 52 3.24 -13.54 6.26
C MET A 52 3.26 -12.29 7.14
N LEU A 53 3.27 -11.08 6.56
CA LEU A 53 3.32 -9.82 7.31
C LEU A 53 2.02 -9.55 8.08
N GLU A 54 0.86 -9.89 7.50
CA GLU A 54 -0.44 -9.84 8.16
C GLU A 54 -0.45 -10.68 9.45
N ARG A 55 0.16 -11.87 9.41
CA ARG A 55 0.22 -12.81 10.54
C ARG A 55 1.36 -12.56 11.51
N ALA A 56 2.37 -11.77 11.14
CA ALA A 56 3.50 -11.49 12.00
C ALA A 56 3.14 -10.48 13.11
N ASP A 57 3.58 -10.74 14.34
CA ASP A 57 3.61 -9.73 15.41
C ASP A 57 4.96 -9.02 15.38
N PHE A 58 4.98 -7.80 14.85
CA PHE A 58 6.21 -7.04 14.67
C PHE A 58 6.91 -6.66 15.98
N THR A 59 6.19 -6.73 17.11
CA THR A 59 6.72 -6.40 18.44
C THR A 59 7.21 -7.64 19.21
N SER A 60 7.07 -8.83 18.64
CA SER A 60 7.50 -10.09 19.24
C SER A 60 9.02 -10.15 19.40
N ALA A 61 9.49 -10.59 20.57
CA ALA A 61 10.91 -10.90 20.78
C ALA A 61 11.40 -12.06 19.89
N ASP A 62 10.47 -12.91 19.43
CA ASP A 62 10.74 -14.09 18.60
C ASP A 62 10.47 -13.84 17.10
N LEU A 63 10.29 -12.57 16.68
CA LEU A 63 9.89 -12.22 15.31
C LEU A 63 10.78 -12.88 14.23
N ALA A 64 12.09 -12.91 14.43
CA ALA A 64 13.01 -13.53 13.47
C ALA A 64 12.75 -15.04 13.30
N ASP A 65 12.43 -15.74 14.38
CA ASP A 65 12.11 -17.17 14.34
C ASP A 65 10.71 -17.42 13.78
N ASP A 66 9.75 -16.51 14.02
CA ASP A 66 8.43 -16.55 13.39
C ASP A 66 8.52 -16.42 11.87
N LEU A 67 9.28 -15.45 11.37
CA LEU A 67 9.52 -15.25 9.94
C LEU A 67 10.25 -16.45 9.32
N ARG A 68 11.30 -16.95 9.98
CA ARG A 68 12.03 -18.14 9.53
C ARG A 68 11.11 -19.37 9.42
N ARG A 69 10.24 -19.58 10.41
CA ARG A 69 9.25 -20.66 10.39
C ARG A 69 8.22 -20.48 9.27
N ALA A 70 7.79 -19.24 8.99
CA ALA A 70 6.88 -18.96 7.89
C ALA A 70 7.50 -19.28 6.53
N LEU A 71 8.72 -18.78 6.27
CA LEU A 71 9.48 -19.07 5.04
C LEU A 71 9.72 -20.57 4.86
N GLY A 72 10.09 -21.28 5.95
CA GLY A 72 10.32 -22.73 5.93
C GLY A 72 9.11 -23.60 5.54
N ARG A 73 7.89 -23.04 5.54
CA ARG A 73 6.68 -23.75 5.08
C ARG A 73 6.36 -23.48 3.61
N ALA A 74 7.03 -22.53 2.98
CA ALA A 74 6.76 -22.11 1.62
C ALA A 74 7.80 -22.66 0.65
N SER A 75 7.40 -23.66 -0.14
CA SER A 75 8.25 -24.26 -1.17
C SER A 75 8.70 -23.28 -2.26
N LEU A 76 8.07 -22.10 -2.34
CA LEU A 76 8.45 -21.00 -3.23
C LEU A 76 9.88 -20.49 -2.97
N PHE A 77 10.40 -20.71 -1.76
CA PHE A 77 11.73 -20.29 -1.36
C PHE A 77 12.73 -21.46 -1.30
N ASP A 78 12.38 -22.67 -1.75
CA ASP A 78 13.33 -23.78 -1.78
C ASP A 78 14.17 -23.76 -3.08
N PRO A 79 15.50 -23.98 -3.03
CA PRO A 79 16.36 -24.23 -1.87
C PRO A 79 17.12 -22.97 -1.38
N VAL A 80 16.49 -21.80 -1.37
CA VAL A 80 17.09 -20.51 -0.99
C VAL A 80 17.44 -20.51 0.51
N ASP A 81 18.57 -19.90 0.87
CA ASP A 81 18.88 -19.65 2.28
C ASP A 81 17.94 -18.57 2.85
N HIS A 82 17.14 -18.94 3.85
CA HIS A 82 16.19 -18.02 4.48
C HIS A 82 16.85 -17.00 5.42
N GLY A 83 18.10 -17.24 5.86
CA GLY A 83 18.80 -16.36 6.80
C GLY A 83 18.85 -14.89 6.32
N PRO A 84 19.44 -14.61 5.15
CA PRO A 84 19.50 -13.26 4.58
C PRO A 84 18.13 -12.62 4.32
N ILE A 85 17.11 -13.42 3.99
CA ILE A 85 15.74 -12.92 3.78
C ILE A 85 15.14 -12.46 5.11
N VAL A 86 15.28 -13.25 6.18
CA VAL A 86 14.79 -12.88 7.51
C VAL A 86 15.51 -11.62 8.02
N GLU A 87 16.84 -11.57 7.90
CA GLU A 87 17.62 -10.39 8.31
C GLU A 87 17.19 -9.14 7.55
N GLY A 88 17.00 -9.25 6.23
CA GLY A 88 16.50 -8.16 5.41
C GLY A 88 15.07 -7.73 5.77
N LEU A 89 14.16 -8.67 6.09
CA LEU A 89 12.81 -8.34 6.56
C LEU A 89 12.83 -7.61 7.90
N ILE A 90 13.68 -8.03 8.85
CA ILE A 90 13.84 -7.33 10.13
C ILE A 90 14.34 -5.90 9.90
N THR A 91 15.33 -5.71 9.04
CA THR A 91 15.83 -4.39 8.65
C THR A 91 14.72 -3.54 8.00
N ALA A 92 13.94 -4.13 7.09
CA ALA A 92 12.82 -3.45 6.44
C ALA A 92 11.77 -3.01 7.46
N LEU A 93 11.32 -3.90 8.35
CA LEU A 93 10.36 -3.56 9.40
C LEU A 93 10.91 -2.53 10.42
N GLY A 94 12.24 -2.47 10.56
CA GLY A 94 12.96 -1.48 11.36
C GLY A 94 13.24 -0.15 10.66
N THR A 95 12.91 -0.02 9.37
CA THR A 95 13.09 1.23 8.62
C THR A 95 12.03 2.24 9.03
N PRO A 96 12.40 3.50 9.37
CA PRO A 96 11.42 4.53 9.71
C PRO A 96 10.54 4.88 8.50
N LEU A 97 9.26 5.15 8.74
CA LEU A 97 8.31 5.60 7.70
C LEU A 97 8.51 7.09 7.36
N ALA A 98 9.77 7.50 7.20
CA ALA A 98 10.18 8.88 7.01
C ALA A 98 10.04 9.29 5.52
N PRO A 99 9.68 10.55 5.24
CA PRO A 99 9.57 11.68 6.18
C PRO A 99 8.20 11.81 6.87
N LEU A 100 7.24 10.91 6.59
CA LEU A 100 5.87 11.00 7.10
C LEU A 100 5.81 10.90 8.63
N THR A 101 6.58 9.98 9.20
CA THR A 101 6.75 9.80 10.65
C THR A 101 8.08 9.08 10.94
N GLY A 102 8.62 9.26 12.15
CA GLY A 102 9.78 8.49 12.62
C GLY A 102 9.43 7.04 13.03
N THR A 103 8.14 6.68 13.06
CA THR A 103 7.66 5.36 13.48
C THR A 103 8.24 4.24 12.61
N ARG A 104 8.60 3.11 13.24
CA ARG A 104 9.02 1.88 12.56
C ARG A 104 7.97 0.80 12.78
N LEU A 105 7.83 -0.15 11.84
CA LEU A 105 6.80 -1.19 11.95
C LEU A 105 7.02 -2.10 13.17
N VAL A 106 8.28 -2.36 13.53
CA VAL A 106 8.65 -3.09 14.77
C VAL A 106 8.22 -2.40 16.08
N GLU A 107 7.77 -1.16 16.02
CA GLU A 107 7.26 -0.41 17.18
C GLU A 107 5.73 -0.42 17.24
N VAL A 108 5.05 -0.90 16.19
CA VAL A 108 3.60 -0.88 16.09
C VAL A 108 3.01 -2.19 16.59
N GLY A 109 2.44 -2.14 17.81
CA GLY A 109 1.74 -3.26 18.40
C GLY A 109 0.45 -3.62 17.67
N ARG A 110 -0.02 -4.86 17.84
CA ARG A 110 -1.27 -5.37 17.23
C ARG A 110 -2.51 -4.52 17.51
N SER A 111 -2.58 -3.83 18.65
CA SER A 111 -3.71 -2.93 18.97
C SER A 111 -3.74 -1.64 18.16
N ASP A 112 -2.62 -1.30 17.52
CA ASP A 112 -2.42 -0.11 16.70
C ASP A 112 -2.30 -0.44 15.21
N ARG A 113 -2.57 -1.70 14.83
CA ARG A 113 -2.50 -2.18 13.45
C ARG A 113 -3.81 -2.87 13.09
N LEU A 114 -4.44 -2.40 12.03
CA LEU A 114 -5.57 -3.08 11.39
C LEU A 114 -5.10 -3.62 10.05
N ASP A 115 -4.81 -4.92 10.02
CA ASP A 115 -4.39 -5.61 8.80
C ASP A 115 -5.59 -5.93 7.90
N GLU A 116 -5.34 -5.95 6.59
CA GLU A 116 -6.29 -6.32 5.54
C GLU A 116 -7.67 -5.63 5.66
N LEU A 117 -7.68 -4.29 5.71
CA LEU A 117 -8.92 -3.52 5.72
C LEU A 117 -9.59 -3.57 4.34
N ARG A 118 -10.53 -4.50 4.18
CA ARG A 118 -11.41 -4.58 3.02
C ARG A 118 -12.47 -3.48 3.03
N PHE A 119 -12.73 -2.90 1.87
CA PHE A 119 -13.73 -1.85 1.71
C PHE A 119 -14.49 -1.98 0.39
N ASP A 120 -15.71 -1.46 0.38
CA ASP A 120 -16.53 -1.25 -0.81
C ASP A 120 -16.95 0.21 -0.89
N LEU A 121 -16.37 0.95 -1.83
CA LEU A 121 -16.83 2.29 -2.14
C LEU A 121 -18.03 2.19 -3.08
N ARG A 122 -19.22 2.37 -2.54
CA ARG A 122 -20.43 2.51 -3.36
C ARG A 122 -20.26 3.72 -4.27
N LEU A 123 -20.38 3.47 -5.57
CA LEU A 123 -20.47 4.48 -6.60
C LEU A 123 -21.94 4.86 -6.78
N ALA A 124 -22.21 6.10 -7.16
CA ALA A 124 -23.58 6.56 -7.40
C ALA A 124 -24.30 5.66 -8.42
N ASP A 125 -25.64 5.58 -8.31
CA ASP A 125 -26.49 4.87 -9.27
C ASP A 125 -26.19 5.34 -10.70
N THR A 126 -26.34 4.45 -11.68
CA THR A 126 -26.30 4.66 -13.14
C THR A 126 -26.98 5.94 -13.64
N ARG A 127 -27.92 6.51 -12.87
CA ARG A 127 -28.58 7.81 -13.13
C ARG A 127 -27.68 9.03 -12.91
N THR A 128 -26.67 8.93 -12.05
CA THR A 128 -25.64 9.93 -11.80
C THR A 128 -24.30 9.36 -12.28
N ARG A 129 -23.83 9.83 -13.44
CA ARG A 129 -22.53 9.38 -13.97
C ARG A 129 -21.39 9.94 -13.12
N VAL A 130 -20.86 9.12 -12.21
CA VAL A 130 -19.53 9.34 -11.63
C VAL A 130 -18.50 9.19 -12.76
N ARG A 131 -17.56 10.11 -12.85
CA ARG A 131 -16.40 9.97 -13.74
C ARG A 131 -15.16 9.89 -12.87
N MET A 132 -14.37 8.84 -13.04
CA MET A 132 -13.08 8.77 -12.34
C MET A 132 -12.16 9.92 -12.73
N ALA A 133 -12.29 10.43 -13.95
CA ALA A 133 -11.61 11.63 -14.37
C ALA A 133 -11.91 12.85 -13.49
N ASP A 134 -13.14 12.99 -12.95
CA ASP A 134 -13.47 14.11 -12.04
C ASP A 134 -12.75 13.94 -10.69
N VAL A 135 -12.61 12.71 -10.21
CA VAL A 135 -11.78 12.39 -9.03
C VAL A 135 -10.32 12.75 -9.29
N CYS A 136 -9.76 12.38 -10.44
CA CYS A 136 -8.38 12.71 -10.79
C CYS A 136 -8.17 14.23 -10.92
N ARG A 137 -9.12 14.97 -11.52
CA ARG A 137 -9.04 16.43 -11.66
C ARG A 137 -9.00 17.14 -10.31
N VAL A 138 -9.87 16.77 -9.37
CA VAL A 138 -9.85 17.44 -8.05
C VAL A 138 -8.55 17.20 -7.30
N VAL A 139 -7.90 16.04 -7.49
CA VAL A 139 -6.58 15.78 -6.91
C VAL A 139 -5.50 16.61 -7.61
N ALA A 140 -5.50 16.66 -8.94
CA ALA A 140 -4.53 17.44 -9.71
C ALA A 140 -4.61 18.94 -9.37
N GLU A 141 -5.82 19.49 -9.27
CA GLU A 141 -6.08 20.89 -8.93
C GLU A 141 -5.67 21.23 -7.49
N ALA A 142 -6.05 20.39 -6.52
CA ALA A 142 -5.74 20.62 -5.11
C ALA A 142 -4.25 20.44 -4.78
N SER A 143 -3.55 19.56 -5.50
CA SER A 143 -2.16 19.25 -5.20
C SER A 143 -1.19 20.39 -5.53
N ASN A 144 -1.59 21.41 -6.29
CA ASN A 144 -0.81 22.62 -6.61
C ASN A 144 0.71 22.38 -6.82
N ALA A 145 1.06 21.47 -7.74
CA ALA A 145 2.42 20.98 -8.03
C ALA A 145 3.04 19.98 -7.01
N GLY A 146 2.22 19.30 -6.21
CA GLY A 146 2.62 18.12 -5.45
C GLY A 146 3.13 16.98 -6.35
N PRO A 147 3.80 15.96 -5.79
CA PRO A 147 4.59 14.98 -6.54
C PRO A 147 3.80 14.23 -7.62
N TYR A 148 2.48 14.08 -7.44
CA TYR A 148 1.60 13.36 -8.36
C TYR A 148 0.61 14.25 -9.12
N ALA A 149 0.74 15.59 -9.04
CA ALA A 149 -0.19 16.49 -9.73
C ALA A 149 -0.23 16.25 -11.25
N GLY A 150 0.95 16.10 -11.87
CA GLY A 150 1.07 15.76 -13.30
C GLY A 150 0.50 14.38 -13.63
N TYR A 151 0.80 13.38 -12.81
CA TYR A 151 0.23 12.03 -12.94
C TYR A 151 -1.30 12.05 -12.97
N PHE A 152 -1.94 12.76 -12.03
CA PHE A 152 -3.40 12.84 -11.97
C PHE A 152 -4.01 13.65 -13.12
N ALA A 153 -3.35 14.71 -13.58
CA ALA A 153 -3.78 15.46 -14.77
C ALA A 153 -3.77 14.57 -16.02
N ASP A 154 -2.66 13.85 -16.25
CA ASP A 154 -2.53 12.94 -17.39
C ASP A 154 -3.52 11.78 -17.31
N LEU A 155 -3.69 11.20 -16.12
CA LEU A 155 -4.63 10.11 -15.89
C LEU A 155 -6.06 10.57 -16.18
N ALA A 156 -6.46 11.76 -15.74
CA ALA A 156 -7.80 12.31 -15.98
C ALA A 156 -8.15 12.39 -17.47
N GLU A 157 -7.17 12.74 -18.31
CA GLU A 157 -7.34 12.77 -19.77
C GLU A 157 -7.43 11.35 -20.35
N ARG A 158 -6.58 10.41 -19.89
CA ARG A 158 -6.61 9.01 -20.34
C ARG A 158 -7.92 8.30 -20.02
N ILE A 159 -8.50 8.54 -18.84
CA ILE A 159 -9.70 7.85 -18.35
C ILE A 159 -10.98 8.69 -18.47
N GLY A 160 -10.98 9.76 -19.27
CA GLY A 160 -12.09 10.71 -19.41
C GLY A 160 -13.46 10.10 -19.74
N THR A 161 -13.47 8.91 -20.34
CA THR A 161 -14.67 8.15 -20.73
C THR A 161 -15.04 7.02 -19.76
N LEU A 162 -14.24 6.79 -18.71
CA LEU A 162 -14.49 5.75 -17.72
C LEU A 162 -15.59 6.18 -16.75
N HIS A 163 -16.71 5.47 -16.84
CA HIS A 163 -17.90 5.66 -16.01
C HIS A 163 -18.15 4.40 -15.19
N PRO A 164 -17.42 4.20 -14.08
CA PRO A 164 -17.67 3.02 -13.26
C PRO A 164 -19.03 3.19 -12.56
N ALA A 165 -19.74 2.07 -12.43
CA ALA A 165 -21.01 1.98 -11.71
C ALA A 165 -20.97 0.73 -10.81
N GLY A 166 -21.71 0.75 -9.71
CA GLY A 166 -21.72 -0.35 -8.74
C GLY A 166 -20.81 -0.05 -7.55
N TYR A 167 -19.87 -0.95 -7.27
CA TYR A 167 -18.94 -0.84 -6.16
C TYR A 167 -17.50 -0.84 -6.66
N LEU A 168 -16.68 -0.01 -6.05
CA LEU A 168 -15.23 -0.09 -6.16
C LEU A 168 -14.73 -0.78 -4.89
N GLY A 169 -14.43 -2.07 -5.02
CA GLY A 169 -13.87 -2.90 -3.95
C GLY A 169 -12.35 -2.80 -3.90
N GLY A 170 -11.78 -2.92 -2.70
CA GLY A 170 -10.34 -2.96 -2.49
C GLY A 170 -9.99 -3.48 -1.11
N SER A 171 -8.70 -3.72 -0.89
CA SER A 171 -8.14 -4.09 0.41
C SER A 171 -6.90 -3.25 0.71
N ILE A 172 -6.86 -2.62 1.88
CA ILE A 172 -5.67 -1.92 2.38
C ILE A 172 -4.86 -2.92 3.19
N ASP A 173 -3.57 -3.12 2.89
CA ASP A 173 -2.75 -4.11 3.59
C ASP A 173 -2.69 -3.84 5.09
N ALA A 174 -2.44 -2.59 5.48
CA ALA A 174 -2.50 -2.20 6.88
C ALA A 174 -2.95 -0.75 7.05
N VAL A 175 -3.73 -0.51 8.12
CA VAL A 175 -3.94 0.82 8.68
C VAL A 175 -3.23 0.89 10.01
N LEU A 176 -2.27 1.80 10.12
CA LEU A 176 -1.53 2.02 11.36
C LEU A 176 -2.13 3.18 12.13
N ARG A 177 -2.31 3.01 13.44
CA ARG A 177 -2.55 4.12 14.37
C ARG A 177 -1.22 4.53 14.99
N VAL A 178 -0.68 5.66 14.55
CA VAL A 178 0.56 6.24 15.08
C VAL A 178 0.24 7.31 16.10
N HIS A 179 0.93 7.31 17.24
CA HIS A 179 0.70 8.29 18.31
C HIS A 179 1.69 9.44 18.16
N GLY A 180 1.21 10.69 18.24
CA GLY A 180 2.04 11.89 18.29
C GLY A 180 1.52 12.89 19.32
N ASP A 181 2.20 14.04 19.43
CA ASP A 181 1.87 15.07 20.42
C ASP A 181 0.44 15.62 20.26
N ASP A 182 -0.06 15.66 19.02
CA ASP A 182 -1.43 16.10 18.69
C ASP A 182 -2.49 14.99 18.81
N GLY A 183 -2.11 13.82 19.33
CA GLY A 183 -2.96 12.62 19.39
C GLY A 183 -2.71 11.62 18.25
N PRO A 184 -3.59 10.62 18.10
CA PRO A 184 -3.37 9.54 17.14
C PRO A 184 -3.63 10.01 15.70
N ARG A 185 -2.76 9.60 14.78
CA ARG A 185 -2.97 9.71 13.33
C ARG A 185 -3.07 8.32 12.72
N PHE A 186 -3.79 8.19 11.62
CA PHE A 186 -4.01 6.94 10.92
C PHE A 186 -3.35 6.98 9.55
N LEU A 187 -2.47 5.99 9.29
CA LEU A 187 -1.71 5.86 8.06
C LEU A 187 -2.25 4.70 7.24
N VAL A 188 -2.40 4.91 5.93
CA VAL A 188 -2.53 3.82 4.96
C VAL A 188 -1.14 3.24 4.70
N VAL A 189 -1.00 1.92 4.80
CA VAL A 189 0.23 1.21 4.47
C VAL A 189 -0.06 0.13 3.44
N ASP A 190 0.81 0.06 2.43
CA ASP A 190 0.77 -0.96 1.37
C ASP A 190 2.18 -1.55 1.22
N TYR A 191 2.29 -2.88 1.30
CA TYR A 191 3.57 -3.58 1.19
C TYR A 191 3.85 -3.88 -0.27
N LYS A 192 5.08 -3.63 -0.73
CA LYS A 192 5.51 -3.90 -2.11
C LYS A 192 6.72 -4.81 -2.11
N SER A 193 6.58 -5.99 -2.71
CA SER A 193 7.68 -6.92 -2.96
C SER A 193 8.26 -6.79 -4.37
N ASN A 194 7.81 -5.80 -5.15
CA ASN A 194 8.26 -5.52 -6.52
C ASN A 194 9.79 -5.41 -6.57
N ARG A 195 10.41 -6.05 -7.57
CA ARG A 195 11.82 -5.86 -7.87
C ARG A 195 11.97 -4.77 -8.93
N LEU A 196 12.53 -3.62 -8.54
CA LEU A 196 12.73 -2.46 -9.43
C LEU A 196 14.06 -2.50 -10.20
N HIS A 197 14.96 -3.41 -9.84
CA HIS A 197 16.28 -3.58 -10.44
C HIS A 197 16.42 -4.90 -11.19
N ARG A 198 17.46 -5.01 -12.02
CA ARG A 198 17.82 -6.27 -12.68
C ARG A 198 18.56 -7.19 -11.71
N PRO A 199 18.36 -8.52 -11.77
CA PRO A 199 19.12 -9.46 -10.94
C PRO A 199 20.64 -9.26 -11.10
N GLY A 200 21.35 -9.16 -9.98
CA GLY A 200 22.81 -8.96 -9.96
C GLY A 200 23.29 -7.53 -10.29
N ASP A 201 22.40 -6.54 -10.34
CA ASP A 201 22.79 -5.13 -10.47
C ASP A 201 23.58 -4.67 -9.22
N PRO A 202 24.85 -4.26 -9.33
CA PRO A 202 25.63 -3.80 -8.19
C PRO A 202 25.13 -2.47 -7.60
N SER A 203 24.34 -1.71 -8.36
CA SER A 203 23.71 -0.45 -7.95
C SER A 203 22.21 -0.63 -7.66
N TRP A 204 21.78 -1.84 -7.31
CA TRP A 204 20.35 -2.17 -7.12
C TRP A 204 19.61 -1.24 -6.16
N LEU A 205 20.29 -0.70 -5.14
CA LEU A 205 19.68 0.17 -4.13
C LEU A 205 19.29 1.55 -4.70
N ASP A 206 19.96 1.99 -5.77
CA ASP A 206 19.66 3.27 -6.42
C ASP A 206 18.21 3.29 -6.96
N HIS A 207 17.69 2.14 -7.40
CA HIS A 207 16.30 2.00 -7.86
C HIS A 207 15.25 2.13 -6.76
N TYR A 208 15.66 2.24 -5.49
CA TYR A 208 14.77 2.44 -4.33
C TYR A 208 15.04 3.74 -3.59
N ARG A 209 15.79 4.67 -4.18
CA ARG A 209 15.91 6.02 -3.63
C ARG A 209 14.54 6.72 -3.66
N PRO A 210 14.28 7.62 -2.71
CA PRO A 210 13.02 8.35 -2.63
C PRO A 210 12.57 9.01 -3.95
N GLU A 211 13.50 9.56 -4.72
CA GLU A 211 13.25 10.16 -6.03
C GLU A 211 12.88 9.14 -7.12
N ASP A 212 13.59 8.00 -7.18
CA ASP A 212 13.34 6.93 -8.15
C ASP A 212 12.01 6.20 -7.88
N LEU A 213 11.58 6.15 -6.61
CA LEU A 213 10.29 5.58 -6.24
C LEU A 213 9.10 6.38 -6.80
N LEU A 214 9.24 7.68 -7.11
CA LEU A 214 8.14 8.45 -7.69
C LEU A 214 7.74 7.92 -9.08
N GLU A 215 8.73 7.53 -9.89
CA GLU A 215 8.49 6.92 -11.20
C GLU A 215 7.86 5.54 -11.04
N ALA A 216 8.43 4.68 -10.19
CA ALA A 216 7.90 3.34 -9.93
C ALA A 216 6.45 3.39 -9.42
N MET A 217 6.11 4.36 -8.57
CA MET A 217 4.75 4.60 -8.10
C MET A 217 3.81 4.94 -9.26
N ALA A 218 4.21 5.88 -10.13
CA ALA A 218 3.39 6.32 -11.26
C ALA A 218 3.17 5.21 -12.30
N GLU A 219 4.18 4.39 -12.59
CA GLU A 219 4.09 3.29 -13.55
C GLU A 219 3.05 2.22 -13.17
N HIS A 220 2.82 2.02 -11.88
CA HIS A 220 1.89 1.02 -11.36
C HIS A 220 0.54 1.62 -10.92
N ASP A 221 0.28 2.89 -11.25
CA ASP A 221 -0.91 3.63 -10.83
C ASP A 221 -1.13 3.66 -9.29
N TYR A 222 -0.08 3.47 -8.49
CA TYR A 222 -0.14 3.49 -7.03
C TYR A 222 -0.61 4.82 -6.45
N PRO A 223 -0.35 6.01 -7.04
CA PRO A 223 -0.92 7.25 -6.53
C PRO A 223 -2.46 7.25 -6.54
N LEU A 224 -3.09 6.69 -7.58
CA LEU A 224 -4.55 6.55 -7.62
C LEU A 224 -5.03 5.59 -6.51
N GLN A 225 -4.34 4.46 -6.34
CA GLN A 225 -4.65 3.49 -5.29
C GLN A 225 -4.54 4.12 -3.90
N ALA A 226 -3.41 4.79 -3.59
CA ALA A 226 -3.16 5.49 -2.33
C ALA A 226 -4.24 6.53 -2.01
N PHE A 227 -4.68 7.27 -3.04
CA PHE A 227 -5.75 8.25 -2.91
C PHE A 227 -7.09 7.59 -2.57
N LEU A 228 -7.47 6.55 -3.31
CA LEU A 228 -8.73 5.82 -3.08
C LEU A 228 -8.74 5.13 -1.71
N TYR A 229 -7.60 4.60 -1.28
CA TYR A 229 -7.43 4.03 0.06
C TYR A 229 -7.56 5.09 1.15
N THR A 230 -7.05 6.31 0.91
CA THR A 230 -7.25 7.44 1.83
C THR A 230 -8.73 7.83 1.92
N VAL A 231 -9.48 7.82 0.81
CA VAL A 231 -10.93 8.07 0.83
C VAL A 231 -11.68 6.95 1.56
N ALA A 232 -11.30 5.69 1.36
CA ALA A 232 -11.87 4.55 2.07
C ALA A 232 -11.61 4.65 3.58
N LEU A 233 -10.36 4.96 3.98
CA LEU A 233 -9.98 5.20 5.37
C LEU A 233 -10.75 6.37 5.97
N HIS A 234 -10.91 7.47 5.23
CA HIS A 234 -11.71 8.62 5.66
C HIS A 234 -13.16 8.22 6.01
N ARG A 235 -13.81 7.44 5.14
CA ARG A 235 -15.17 6.93 5.38
C ARG A 235 -15.23 5.99 6.57
N TYR A 236 -14.24 5.08 6.68
CA TYR A 236 -14.14 4.12 7.76
C TYR A 236 -13.99 4.82 9.12
N LEU A 237 -13.05 5.77 9.25
CA LEU A 237 -12.82 6.51 10.48
C LEU A 237 -14.02 7.38 10.86
N ARG A 238 -14.66 8.04 9.88
CA ARG A 238 -15.91 8.78 10.12
C ARG A 238 -16.99 7.89 10.72
N TRP A 239 -17.12 6.66 10.24
CA TRP A 239 -18.08 5.69 10.78
C TRP A 239 -17.68 5.20 12.18
N ARG A 240 -16.40 4.88 12.41
CA ARG A 240 -15.91 4.29 13.66
C ARG A 240 -15.78 5.27 14.82
N LEU A 241 -15.35 6.50 14.53
CA LEU A 241 -15.07 7.54 15.52
C LEU A 241 -16.23 8.54 15.65
N GLY A 242 -17.11 8.65 14.65
CA GLY A 242 -18.30 9.47 14.73
C GLY A 242 -17.97 10.94 15.01
N SER A 243 -18.57 11.50 16.07
CA SER A 243 -18.40 12.91 16.42
C SER A 243 -16.99 13.30 16.88
N THR A 244 -16.14 12.33 17.23
CA THR A 244 -14.75 12.61 17.60
C THR A 244 -13.82 12.62 16.38
N TYR A 245 -14.29 12.22 15.20
CA TYR A 245 -13.48 12.20 13.99
C TYR A 245 -13.20 13.61 13.46
N ASP A 246 -11.94 14.02 13.49
CA ASP A 246 -11.42 15.17 12.74
C ASP A 246 -10.44 14.70 11.65
N PRO A 247 -10.78 14.83 10.36
CA PRO A 247 -9.91 14.37 9.29
C PRO A 247 -8.61 15.18 9.17
N SER A 248 -8.56 16.42 9.67
CA SER A 248 -7.37 17.28 9.58
C SER A 248 -6.24 16.83 10.52
N THR A 249 -6.58 16.12 11.60
CA THR A 249 -5.64 15.58 12.58
C THR A 249 -5.50 14.07 12.42
N HIS A 250 -6.59 13.35 12.16
CA HIS A 250 -6.57 11.90 12.11
C HIS A 250 -6.05 11.30 10.80
N LEU A 251 -6.18 11.95 9.65
CA LEU A 251 -5.59 11.42 8.42
C LEU A 251 -4.10 11.77 8.39
N GLY A 252 -3.25 10.76 8.52
CA GLY A 252 -1.80 10.94 8.54
C GLY A 252 -1.12 10.69 7.19
N GLY A 253 -1.85 10.29 6.16
CA GLY A 253 -1.32 10.02 4.82
C GLY A 253 -1.12 8.54 4.52
N SER A 254 -0.24 8.26 3.57
CA SER A 254 0.02 6.92 3.04
C SER A 254 1.51 6.65 2.93
N ALA A 255 1.90 5.39 3.16
CA ALA A 255 3.26 4.90 2.99
C ALA A 255 3.26 3.58 2.19
N TYR A 256 3.91 3.60 1.03
CA TYR A 256 4.12 2.44 0.16
C TYR A 256 5.53 1.91 0.39
N LEU A 257 5.60 0.66 0.81
CA LEU A 257 6.78 0.06 1.44
C LEU A 257 7.41 -0.96 0.50
N PHE A 258 8.35 -0.51 -0.32
CA PHE A 258 9.16 -1.35 -1.22
C PHE A 258 10.20 -2.10 -0.39
N LEU A 259 9.80 -3.25 0.17
CA LEU A 259 10.52 -4.00 1.19
C LEU A 259 11.99 -4.28 0.82
N ARG A 260 12.26 -4.51 -0.48
CA ARG A 260 13.61 -4.77 -0.98
C ARG A 260 14.58 -3.61 -0.79
N GLY A 261 14.07 -2.38 -0.86
CA GLY A 261 14.84 -1.14 -0.71
C GLY A 261 14.88 -0.58 0.71
N MET A 262 14.08 -1.14 1.63
CA MET A 262 13.99 -0.68 3.01
C MET A 262 15.18 -1.22 3.83
N VAL A 263 16.31 -0.52 3.72
CA VAL A 263 17.59 -0.92 4.33
C VAL A 263 17.90 -0.18 5.64
N GLY A 264 16.94 0.57 6.18
CA GLY A 264 17.13 1.37 7.41
C GLY A 264 17.92 2.68 7.21
N GLU A 265 18.33 2.98 5.98
CA GLU A 265 19.09 4.20 5.64
C GLU A 265 18.16 5.36 5.26
N LEU A 266 18.61 6.58 5.54
CA LEU A 266 17.99 7.83 5.13
C LEU A 266 18.90 8.56 4.13
N ASP A 267 18.30 9.26 3.18
CA ASP A 267 19.04 10.18 2.31
C ASP A 267 19.39 11.50 3.01
N GLY A 268 20.03 12.42 2.27
CA GLY A 268 20.43 13.74 2.79
C GLY A 268 19.28 14.64 3.24
N ASP A 269 18.05 14.36 2.82
CA ASP A 269 16.83 15.08 3.17
C ASP A 269 16.02 14.37 4.28
N GLY A 270 16.55 13.27 4.84
CA GLY A 270 15.91 12.49 5.89
C GLY A 270 14.79 11.57 5.42
N ARG A 271 14.75 11.23 4.13
CA ARG A 271 13.75 10.32 3.54
C ARG A 271 14.32 8.90 3.51
N ALA A 272 13.50 7.91 3.85
CA ALA A 272 13.95 6.52 3.92
C ALA A 272 14.00 5.87 2.53
N PHE A 273 15.03 5.07 2.27
CA PHE A 273 15.10 4.23 1.07
C PHE A 273 13.98 3.17 1.11
N GLY A 274 13.40 2.87 -0.04
CA GLY A 274 12.30 1.92 -0.16
C GLY A 274 10.96 2.40 0.43
N VAL A 275 10.87 3.64 0.92
CA VAL A 275 9.63 4.19 1.51
C VAL A 275 9.14 5.36 0.66
N SER A 276 8.01 5.18 -0.03
CA SER A 276 7.32 6.27 -0.71
C SER A 276 6.16 6.76 0.14
N THR A 277 6.16 8.04 0.50
CA THR A 277 5.12 8.62 1.37
C THR A 277 4.35 9.73 0.66
N TRP A 278 3.05 9.81 0.91
CA TRP A 278 2.24 10.89 0.38
C TRP A 278 1.08 11.24 1.32
N VAL A 279 0.86 12.54 1.53
CA VAL A 279 -0.32 13.08 2.20
C VAL A 279 -1.20 13.73 1.14
N PRO A 280 -2.31 13.10 0.72
CA PRO A 280 -3.23 13.72 -0.21
C PRO A 280 -3.86 14.98 0.36
N PRO A 281 -4.11 16.03 -0.46
CA PRO A 281 -4.82 17.22 0.00
C PRO A 281 -6.20 16.87 0.55
N LEU A 282 -6.52 17.38 1.75
CA LEU A 282 -7.75 17.03 2.45
C LEU A 282 -9.00 17.49 1.67
N GLU A 283 -8.93 18.65 1.03
CA GLU A 283 -9.96 19.17 0.15
C GLU A 283 -10.25 18.25 -1.03
N ALA A 284 -9.23 17.58 -1.59
CA ALA A 284 -9.40 16.59 -2.64
C ALA A 284 -10.08 15.33 -2.10
N VAL A 285 -9.69 14.86 -0.92
CA VAL A 285 -10.34 13.71 -0.24
C VAL A 285 -11.83 13.99 -0.03
N HIS A 286 -12.19 15.18 0.47
CA HIS A 286 -13.58 15.58 0.65
C HIS A 286 -14.34 15.73 -0.68
N ALA A 287 -13.71 16.31 -1.71
CA ALA A 287 -14.32 16.44 -3.02
C ALA A 287 -14.58 15.07 -3.66
N ALA A 288 -13.61 14.15 -3.59
CA ALA A 288 -13.73 12.79 -4.07
C ALA A 288 -14.81 12.00 -3.32
N ASP A 289 -14.90 12.12 -1.98
CA ASP A 289 -15.97 11.49 -1.19
C ASP A 289 -17.36 11.90 -1.70
N ARG A 290 -17.56 13.19 -2.00
CA ARG A 290 -18.81 13.70 -2.58
C ARG A 290 -19.05 13.19 -4.00
N ILE A 291 -18.05 13.25 -4.88
CA ILE A 291 -18.14 12.79 -6.27
C ILE A 291 -18.54 11.30 -6.32
N LEU A 292 -17.88 10.46 -5.53
CA LEU A 292 -18.16 9.03 -5.47
C LEU A 292 -19.58 8.74 -4.94
N ALA A 293 -20.10 9.58 -4.04
CA ALA A 293 -21.48 9.52 -3.55
C ALA A 293 -22.52 10.09 -4.54
N GLY A 294 -22.11 10.63 -5.68
CA GLY A 294 -22.99 11.23 -6.69
C GLY A 294 -23.27 12.72 -6.49
N GLY A 295 -22.53 13.38 -5.60
CA GLY A 295 -22.50 14.84 -5.51
C GLY A 295 -21.76 15.47 -6.69
N ARG A 296 -22.00 16.77 -6.91
CA ARG A 296 -21.18 17.62 -7.78
C ARG A 296 -20.14 18.36 -6.94
#